data_AF-W4VQ47-F1
#
_entry.id   AF-W4VQ47-F1
#
_cell.length_a   1.000
_cell.length_b   1.000
_cell.length_c   1.000
_cell.angle_alpha   90.00
_cell.angle_beta   90.00
_cell.angle_gamma   90.00
#
_symmetry.space_group_name_H-M   'P 1'
#
loop_
_entity.id
_entity.type
_entity.pdbx_description
1 polymer ?
#
loop_
_entity_poly.entity_id
_entity_poly.type
_entity_poly.pdbx_seq_one_letter_code
_entity_poly.pdbx_strand_id
1 'polypeptide(L)'
;MTFVEEAKRLITPEFDPWEAYMDVEQYGEMTLTNIEFTTTHLCNMRCAHCAVGYTLSDKDPDALPFDLLKKRLDEIPHLRTLSITGGEPMMSKKSVREYVVPLLRYAHERGVRTQINSNLTLPYSRYQAIVPYLDVLHISIIGGERKRSLQLQVLRIWNENQVRKIARNTFQEWWTIHKDWR
;
A
#
# COMPACT_ATOMS: atom_id res chain seq x y z
N MET A 1 17.17 21.57 -8.18
CA MET A 1 17.60 20.32 -8.85
C MET A 1 16.43 19.84 -9.67
N THR A 2 16.56 19.88 -11.00
CA THR A 2 15.57 19.34 -11.93
C THR A 2 15.69 17.82 -11.88
N PHE A 3 14.72 17.15 -11.26
CA PHE A 3 14.59 15.70 -11.33
C PHE A 3 14.27 15.37 -12.79
N VAL A 4 15.25 14.86 -13.52
CA VAL A 4 14.99 14.24 -14.83
C VAL A 4 14.24 12.96 -14.51
N GLU A 5 13.03 12.85 -15.02
CA GLU A 5 12.12 11.73 -14.78
C GLU A 5 12.67 10.49 -15.53
N GLU A 6 13.69 9.84 -14.97
CA GLU A 6 14.15 8.55 -15.45
C GLU A 6 13.01 7.54 -15.29
N ALA A 7 12.61 6.94 -16.42
CA ALA A 7 11.54 5.96 -16.42
C ALA A 7 11.91 4.78 -15.51
N LYS A 8 11.16 4.60 -14.42
CA LYS A 8 11.37 3.52 -13.45
C LYS A 8 11.37 2.16 -14.17
N ARG A 9 12.39 1.32 -13.93
CA ARG A 9 12.49 -0.06 -14.47
C ARG A 9 11.20 -0.84 -14.24
N LEU A 10 10.63 -1.40 -15.29
CA LEU A 10 9.39 -2.19 -15.23
C LEU A 10 9.51 -3.34 -14.23
N ILE A 11 8.48 -3.53 -13.41
CA ILE A 11 8.40 -4.64 -12.44
C ILE A 11 8.06 -5.92 -13.21
N THR A 12 8.84 -6.98 -12.98
CA THR A 12 8.65 -8.31 -13.57
C THR A 12 8.85 -9.37 -12.49
N PRO A 13 8.48 -10.65 -12.72
CA PRO A 13 8.77 -11.71 -11.75
C PRO A 13 10.25 -11.85 -11.38
N GLU A 14 11.15 -11.44 -12.27
CA GLU A 14 12.61 -11.44 -12.08
C GLU A 14 13.14 -10.12 -11.48
N PHE A 15 12.28 -9.11 -11.34
CA PHE A 15 12.63 -7.81 -10.79
C PHE A 15 11.50 -7.31 -9.89
N ASP A 16 11.61 -7.66 -8.60
CA ASP A 16 10.77 -7.12 -7.53
C ASP A 16 11.53 -6.04 -6.74
N PRO A 17 11.17 -4.76 -6.87
CA PRO A 17 11.81 -3.68 -6.11
C PRO A 17 11.76 -3.85 -4.58
N TRP A 18 10.83 -4.66 -4.05
CA TRP A 18 10.69 -4.92 -2.61
C TRP A 18 11.54 -6.09 -2.10
N GLU A 19 12.22 -6.84 -2.99
CA GLU A 19 13.09 -7.94 -2.61
C GLU A 19 14.37 -7.42 -1.93
N ALA A 20 14.66 -7.94 -0.73
CA ALA A 20 15.79 -7.53 0.09
C ALA A 20 17.11 -8.18 -0.37
N TYR A 21 17.06 -9.39 -0.95
CA TYR A 21 18.28 -10.05 -1.45
C TYR A 21 18.98 -9.26 -2.55
N MET A 22 18.23 -8.49 -3.33
CA MET A 22 18.78 -7.57 -4.33
C MET A 22 19.74 -6.54 -3.74
N ASP A 23 19.58 -6.19 -2.46
CA ASP A 23 20.46 -5.22 -1.79
C ASP A 23 21.86 -5.78 -1.59
N VAL A 24 21.95 -7.07 -1.22
CA VAL A 24 23.24 -7.76 -1.08
C VAL A 24 23.93 -7.90 -2.44
N GLU A 25 23.18 -8.22 -3.49
CA GLU A 25 23.73 -8.30 -4.85
C GLU A 25 24.22 -6.95 -5.37
N GLN A 26 23.48 -5.87 -5.09
CA GLN A 26 23.76 -4.54 -5.62
C GLN A 26 24.81 -3.77 -4.80
N TYR A 27 24.76 -3.86 -3.48
CA TYR A 27 25.58 -3.05 -2.57
C TYR A 27 26.62 -3.87 -1.80
N GLY A 28 26.55 -5.21 -1.86
CA GLY A 28 27.45 -6.10 -1.11
C GLY A 28 27.07 -6.30 0.36
N GLU A 29 26.04 -5.60 0.85
CA GLU A 29 25.55 -5.66 2.22
C GLU A 29 24.05 -5.34 2.32
N MET A 30 23.45 -5.69 3.46
CA MET A 30 22.06 -5.31 3.75
C MET A 30 21.95 -3.79 3.87
N THR A 31 21.20 -3.18 2.95
CA THR A 31 21.06 -1.72 2.84
C THR A 31 19.61 -1.31 3.09
N LEU A 32 19.37 -0.17 3.74
CA LEU A 32 18.01 0.33 3.94
C LEU A 32 17.46 0.88 2.61
N THR A 33 16.70 0.05 1.91
CA THR A 33 16.12 0.38 0.59
C THR A 33 14.59 0.43 0.59
N ASN A 34 13.95 -0.06 1.64
CA ASN A 34 12.50 -0.20 1.74
C ASN A 34 12.00 0.32 3.10
N ILE A 35 10.95 1.13 3.08
CA ILE A 35 10.25 1.62 4.28
C ILE A 35 8.75 1.37 4.15
N GLU A 36 8.13 0.86 5.22
CA GLU A 36 6.68 0.78 5.33
C GLU A 36 6.15 1.67 6.46
N PHE A 37 5.16 2.51 6.17
CA PHE A 37 4.49 3.37 7.16
C PHE A 37 3.13 2.82 7.57
N THR A 38 2.91 2.71 8.87
CA THR A 38 1.57 2.54 9.45
C THR A 38 0.95 3.92 9.64
N THR A 39 -0.05 4.26 8.82
CA THR A 39 -0.67 5.62 8.82
C THR A 39 -1.94 5.71 9.66
N THR A 40 -2.47 4.58 10.10
CA THR A 40 -3.66 4.48 10.94
C THR A 40 -3.76 3.11 11.59
N HIS A 41 -4.33 3.03 12.79
CA HIS A 41 -4.74 1.83 13.49
C HIS A 41 -6.24 1.56 13.33
N LEU A 42 -6.96 2.41 12.61
CA LEU A 42 -8.38 2.21 12.29
C LEU A 42 -8.51 1.14 11.20
N CYS A 43 -9.43 0.21 11.39
CA CYS A 43 -9.83 -0.75 10.36
C CYS A 43 -11.33 -1.01 10.44
N ASN A 44 -12.00 -1.16 9.30
CA ASN A 44 -13.38 -1.62 9.24
C ASN A 44 -13.53 -3.16 9.29
N MET A 45 -12.42 -3.89 9.35
CA MET A 45 -12.40 -5.35 9.49
C MET A 45 -11.73 -5.77 10.80
N ARG A 46 -12.01 -7.00 11.23
CA ARG A 46 -11.34 -7.69 12.36
C ARG A 46 -10.94 -9.09 11.93
N CYS A 47 -9.92 -9.12 11.08
CA CYS A 47 -9.46 -10.33 10.40
C CYS A 47 -8.83 -11.30 11.40
N ALA A 48 -9.22 -12.57 11.38
CA ALA A 48 -8.72 -13.56 12.34
C ALA A 48 -7.19 -13.77 12.29
N HIS A 49 -6.58 -13.50 11.14
CA HIS A 49 -5.14 -13.63 10.89
C HIS A 49 -4.43 -12.26 10.79
N CYS A 50 -5.05 -11.18 11.28
CA CYS A 50 -4.47 -9.85 11.15
C CYS A 50 -3.14 -9.76 11.92
N ALA A 51 -2.03 -9.56 11.21
CA ALA A 51 -0.69 -9.43 11.81
C ALA A 51 -0.60 -8.24 12.78
N VAL A 52 -1.45 -7.22 12.59
CA VAL A 52 -1.50 -6.01 13.42
C VAL A 52 -2.79 -5.93 14.26
N GLY A 53 -3.53 -7.04 14.40
CA GLY A 53 -4.87 -7.06 14.99
C GLY A 53 -4.94 -6.51 16.42
N TYR A 54 -3.88 -6.72 17.22
CA TYR A 54 -3.77 -6.22 18.59
C TYR A 54 -3.46 -4.71 18.68
N THR A 55 -2.95 -4.11 17.61
CA THR A 55 -2.69 -2.66 17.55
C THR A 55 -3.89 -1.87 17.02
N LEU A 56 -4.92 -2.55 16.51
CA LEU A 56 -6.11 -1.89 16.00
C LEU A 56 -6.83 -1.17 17.14
N SER A 57 -7.25 0.06 16.86
CA SER A 57 -7.88 0.95 17.82
C SER A 57 -9.06 1.65 17.16
N ASP A 58 -9.95 2.20 17.97
CA ASP A 58 -11.04 3.07 17.50
C ASP A 58 -10.60 4.53 17.34
N LYS A 59 -9.38 4.84 17.79
CA LYS A 59 -8.75 6.15 17.66
C LYS A 59 -7.27 6.01 17.35
N ASP A 60 -6.80 6.79 16.37
CA ASP A 60 -5.38 6.94 16.09
C ASP A 60 -4.68 7.76 17.19
N PRO A 61 -3.43 7.42 17.56
CA PRO A 61 -2.60 8.25 18.41
C PRO A 61 -2.19 9.53 17.67
N ASP A 62 -1.55 10.45 18.40
CA ASP A 62 -0.96 11.63 17.77
C ASP A 62 0.17 11.18 16.83
N ALA A 63 0.01 11.50 15.55
CA ALA A 63 0.96 11.12 14.52
C ALA A 63 2.19 12.04 14.54
N LEU A 64 3.33 11.50 14.10
CA LEU A 64 4.55 12.29 13.93
C LEU A 64 4.32 13.42 12.91
N PRO A 65 4.97 14.59 13.08
CA PRO A 65 4.90 15.66 12.09
C PRO A 65 5.42 15.20 10.73
N PHE A 66 4.72 15.55 9.64
CA PHE A 66 5.12 15.15 8.28
C PHE A 66 6.54 15.63 7.93
N ASP A 67 6.93 16.83 8.33
CA ASP A 67 8.26 17.38 8.06
C ASP A 67 9.38 16.53 8.68
N LEU A 68 9.12 15.92 9.85
CA LEU A 68 10.07 14.99 10.46
C LEU A 68 10.17 13.71 9.63
N LEU A 69 9.05 13.14 9.20
CA LEU A 69 9.02 11.94 8.35
C LEU A 69 9.78 12.19 7.05
N LYS A 70 9.50 13.32 6.39
CA LYS A 70 10.19 13.75 5.17
C LYS A 70 11.70 13.85 5.39
N LYS A 71 12.13 14.56 6.45
CA LYS A 71 13.55 14.69 6.80
C LYS A 71 14.21 13.32 6.98
N ARG A 72 13.56 12.38 7.65
CA ARG A 72 14.10 11.02 7.83
C ARG A 72 14.17 10.24 6.53
N LEU A 73 13.23 10.43 5.60
CA LEU A 73 13.30 9.81 4.29
C LEU A 73 14.41 10.41 3.42
N ASP A 74 14.72 11.71 3.58
CA ASP A 74 15.85 12.36 2.89
C ASP A 74 17.21 11.80 3.35
N GLU A 75 17.30 11.28 4.58
CA GLU A 75 18.51 10.66 5.15
C GLU A 75 18.79 9.24 4.58
N ILE A 76 17.87 8.66 3.80
CA ILE A 76 18.01 7.32 3.21
C ILE A 76 18.44 7.46 1.74
N PRO A 77 19.74 7.29 1.41
CA PRO A 77 20.25 7.56 0.07
C PRO A 77 19.77 6.52 -0.97
N HIS A 78 19.60 5.28 -0.55
CA HIS A 78 19.24 4.16 -1.43
C HIS A 78 17.77 3.76 -1.33
N LEU A 79 16.90 4.67 -0.86
CA LEU A 79 15.47 4.41 -0.75
C LEU A 79 14.90 4.08 -2.14
N ARG A 80 14.49 2.83 -2.32
CA ARG A 80 13.97 2.25 -3.57
C ARG A 80 12.46 2.11 -3.52
N THR A 81 11.91 1.73 -2.37
CA THR A 81 10.47 1.52 -2.19
C THR A 81 9.91 2.19 -0.93
N LEU A 82 8.66 2.62 -1.01
CA LEU A 82 7.85 3.10 0.11
C LEU A 82 6.47 2.43 0.07
N SER A 83 6.12 1.75 1.15
CA SER A 83 4.81 1.13 1.34
C SER A 83 4.00 1.86 2.40
N ILE A 84 2.68 1.89 2.22
CA ILE A 84 1.74 2.38 3.22
C ILE A 84 0.82 1.24 3.65
N THR A 85 0.74 1.06 4.97
CA THR A 85 -0.12 0.10 5.65
C THR A 85 -0.87 0.79 6.79
N GLY A 86 -1.59 -0.01 7.56
CA GLY A 86 -2.36 0.43 8.71
C GLY A 86 -3.22 -0.71 9.24
N GLY A 87 -4.35 -0.35 9.84
CA GLY A 87 -5.51 -1.23 9.87
C GLY A 87 -6.14 -1.32 8.48
N GLU A 88 -6.72 -0.21 8.02
CA GLU A 88 -7.07 0.03 6.62
C GLU A 88 -6.72 1.50 6.30
N PRO A 89 -5.64 1.76 5.53
CA PRO A 89 -5.13 3.11 5.27
C PRO A 89 -6.17 4.10 4.74
N MET A 90 -7.20 3.61 4.07
CA MET A 90 -8.23 4.45 3.45
C MET A 90 -9.41 4.78 4.36
N MET A 91 -9.40 4.30 5.62
CA MET A 91 -10.45 4.55 6.62
C MET A 91 -10.63 6.03 6.94
N SER A 92 -9.56 6.68 7.37
CA SER A 92 -9.58 8.07 7.84
C SER A 92 -9.34 9.03 6.69
N LYS A 93 -10.37 9.82 6.31
CA LYS A 93 -10.18 10.89 5.30
C LYS A 93 -9.13 11.91 5.73
N LYS A 94 -8.97 12.13 7.04
CA LYS A 94 -7.95 13.02 7.59
C LYS A 94 -6.55 12.43 7.34
N SER A 95 -6.32 11.18 7.75
CA SER A 95 -5.03 10.49 7.52
C SER A 95 -4.69 10.41 6.03
N VAL A 96 -5.69 10.14 5.17
CA VAL A 96 -5.46 10.13 3.71
C VAL A 96 -4.94 11.47 3.20
N ARG A 97 -5.54 12.59 3.60
CA ARG A 97 -5.14 13.93 3.16
C ARG A 97 -3.81 14.40 3.75
N GLU A 98 -3.58 14.10 5.02
CA GLU A 98 -2.44 14.65 5.79
C GLU A 98 -1.19 13.77 5.72
N TYR A 99 -1.34 12.47 5.47
CA TYR A 99 -0.25 11.50 5.51
C TYR A 99 -0.15 10.65 4.25
N VAL A 100 -1.21 9.91 3.88
CA VAL A 100 -1.13 8.93 2.78
C VAL A 100 -0.77 9.60 1.46
N VAL A 101 -1.53 10.62 1.04
CA VAL A 101 -1.27 11.35 -0.21
C VAL A 101 0.09 12.07 -0.16
N PRO A 102 0.44 12.84 0.89
CA PRO A 102 1.74 13.49 0.97
C PRO A 102 2.94 12.54 0.91
N LEU A 103 2.88 11.39 1.59
CA LEU A 103 3.96 10.40 1.58
C LEU A 103 4.13 9.74 0.20
N LEU A 104 3.03 9.29 -0.41
CA LEU A 104 3.09 8.69 -1.76
C LEU A 104 3.59 9.69 -2.79
N ARG A 105 3.07 10.92 -2.76
CA ARG A 105 3.51 11.98 -3.67
C ARG A 105 5.00 12.26 -3.52
N TYR A 106 5.48 12.44 -2.28
CA TYR A 106 6.89 12.73 -2.01
C TYR A 106 7.81 11.58 -2.48
N ALA A 107 7.44 10.32 -2.24
CA ALA A 107 8.18 9.18 -2.75
C ALA A 107 8.16 9.12 -4.29
N HIS A 108 6.99 9.29 -4.89
CA HIS A 108 6.82 9.27 -6.34
C HIS A 108 7.67 10.33 -7.05
N GLU A 109 7.64 11.57 -6.57
CA GLU A 109 8.43 12.70 -7.10
C GLU A 109 9.95 12.48 -6.97
N ARG A 110 10.38 11.65 -6.01
CA ARG A 110 11.79 11.24 -5.84
C ARG A 110 12.21 10.05 -6.72
N GLY A 111 11.30 9.48 -7.51
CA GLY A 111 11.56 8.26 -8.28
C GLY A 111 11.46 6.97 -7.45
N VAL A 112 11.02 7.04 -6.18
CA VAL A 112 10.80 5.87 -5.31
C VAL A 112 9.53 5.15 -5.75
N ARG A 113 9.56 3.81 -5.76
CA ARG A 113 8.39 2.97 -6.04
C ARG A 113 7.43 2.96 -4.85
N THR A 114 6.15 3.10 -5.11
CA THR A 114 5.14 3.31 -4.07
C THR A 114 4.13 2.17 -4.02
N GLN A 115 3.74 1.77 -2.81
CA GLN A 115 2.75 0.73 -2.59
C GLN A 115 1.75 1.11 -1.51
N ILE A 116 0.52 0.62 -1.63
CA ILE A 116 -0.46 0.64 -0.54
C ILE A 116 -1.03 -0.76 -0.30
N ASN A 117 -1.14 -1.14 0.97
CA ASN A 117 -1.74 -2.40 1.41
C ASN A 117 -3.18 -2.11 1.89
N SER A 118 -4.18 -2.68 1.21
CA SER A 118 -5.58 -2.37 1.48
C SER A 118 -6.44 -3.63 1.39
N ASN A 119 -7.48 -3.70 2.22
CA ASN A 119 -8.50 -4.76 2.15
C ASN A 119 -9.50 -4.52 1.00
N LEU A 120 -9.50 -3.32 0.41
CA LEU A 120 -10.31 -2.89 -0.73
C LEU A 120 -11.83 -3.01 -0.51
N THR A 121 -12.27 -2.94 0.75
CA THR A 121 -13.70 -2.98 1.10
C THR A 121 -14.39 -1.61 1.06
N LEU A 122 -13.61 -0.53 0.87
CA LEU A 122 -14.10 0.83 0.79
C LEU A 122 -14.38 1.26 -0.65
N PRO A 123 -15.27 2.24 -0.89
CA PRO A 123 -15.62 2.66 -2.25
C PRO A 123 -14.44 3.31 -2.97
N TYR A 124 -14.40 3.18 -4.30
CA TYR A 124 -13.36 3.73 -5.18
C TYR A 124 -13.03 5.21 -4.90
N SER A 125 -14.04 6.01 -4.52
CA SER A 125 -13.86 7.44 -4.21
C SER A 125 -12.85 7.71 -3.10
N ARG A 126 -12.56 6.73 -2.23
CA ARG A 126 -11.49 6.84 -1.25
C ARG A 126 -10.10 6.80 -1.88
N TYR A 127 -9.93 6.01 -2.94
CA TYR A 127 -8.64 5.73 -3.58
C TYR A 127 -8.26 6.73 -4.66
N GLN A 128 -9.20 7.52 -5.17
CA GLN A 128 -8.95 8.45 -6.29
C GLN A 128 -7.76 9.38 -6.07
N ALA A 129 -7.57 9.89 -4.85
CA ALA A 129 -6.52 10.86 -4.54
C ALA A 129 -5.11 10.26 -4.56
N ILE A 130 -4.97 8.93 -4.40
CA ILE A 130 -3.66 8.28 -4.34
C ILE A 130 -3.22 7.70 -5.70
N VAL A 131 -4.16 7.46 -6.62
CA VAL A 131 -3.90 6.81 -7.92
C VAL A 131 -2.75 7.45 -8.71
N PRO A 132 -2.62 8.78 -8.81
CA PRO A 132 -1.53 9.39 -9.59
C PRO A 132 -0.13 9.08 -9.04
N TYR A 133 -0.03 8.73 -7.77
CA TYR A 133 1.24 8.54 -7.07
C TYR A 133 1.51 7.09 -6.71
N LEU A 134 0.67 6.15 -7.16
CA LEU A 134 0.70 4.76 -6.73
C LEU A 134 1.26 3.85 -7.84
N ASP A 135 2.30 3.09 -7.54
CA ASP A 135 2.85 2.08 -8.46
C ASP A 135 2.17 0.71 -8.24
N VAL A 136 1.94 0.31 -6.99
CA VAL A 136 1.39 -1.01 -6.63
C VAL A 136 0.24 -0.89 -5.62
N LEU A 137 -0.90 -1.51 -5.92
CA LEU A 137 -1.99 -1.71 -4.95
C LEU A 137 -1.97 -3.17 -4.53
N HIS A 138 -1.50 -3.42 -3.31
CA HIS A 138 -1.50 -4.74 -2.72
C HIS A 138 -2.83 -4.97 -1.99
N ILE A 139 -3.62 -5.91 -2.51
CA ILE A 139 -4.97 -6.18 -2.00
C ILE A 139 -4.92 -7.43 -1.14
N SER A 140 -5.43 -7.34 0.09
CA SER A 140 -5.62 -8.50 0.97
C SER A 140 -7.12 -8.79 1.11
N ILE A 141 -7.63 -9.67 0.24
CA ILE A 141 -9.03 -10.10 0.29
C ILE A 141 -9.18 -11.19 1.34
N ILE A 142 -10.25 -11.16 2.13
CA ILE A 142 -10.58 -12.23 3.07
C ILE A 142 -11.91 -12.84 2.60
N GLY A 143 -11.87 -14.11 2.22
CA GLY A 143 -13.05 -14.90 1.87
C GLY A 143 -13.12 -16.20 2.66
N GLY A 144 -14.30 -16.53 3.20
CA GLY A 144 -14.60 -17.82 3.84
C GLY A 144 -15.28 -17.72 5.21
N GLU A 145 -16.15 -18.68 5.52
CA GLU A 145 -16.76 -18.86 6.84
C GLU A 145 -15.69 -19.00 7.93
N ARG A 146 -15.52 -17.96 8.76
CA ARG A 146 -14.88 -17.91 10.10
C ARG A 146 -13.52 -18.59 10.35
N LYS A 147 -12.91 -19.34 9.43
CA LYS A 147 -11.75 -20.20 9.71
C LYS A 147 -10.72 -20.36 8.59
N ARG A 148 -10.92 -19.78 7.40
CA ARG A 148 -9.93 -19.83 6.32
C ARG A 148 -9.72 -18.44 5.75
N SER A 149 -8.48 -17.97 5.83
CA SER A 149 -8.03 -16.77 5.16
C SER A 149 -7.23 -17.16 3.94
N LEU A 150 -7.79 -16.90 2.76
CA LEU A 150 -7.01 -16.86 1.54
C LEU A 150 -6.40 -15.48 1.43
N GLN A 151 -5.14 -15.32 1.84
CA GLN A 151 -4.38 -14.12 1.48
C GLN A 151 -4.07 -14.21 -0.02
N LEU A 152 -4.98 -13.73 -0.86
CA LEU A 152 -4.69 -13.55 -2.29
C LEU A 152 -3.79 -12.32 -2.43
N GLN A 153 -2.48 -12.54 -2.42
CA GLN A 153 -1.51 -11.50 -2.80
C GLN A 153 -1.63 -11.26 -4.30
N VAL A 154 -2.40 -10.26 -4.71
CA VAL A 154 -2.41 -9.79 -6.09
C VAL A 154 -1.45 -8.60 -6.18
N LEU A 155 -0.17 -8.87 -6.40
CA LEU A 155 0.79 -7.89 -6.89
C LEU A 155 0.41 -7.56 -8.33
N ARG A 156 -0.22 -6.41 -8.55
CA ARG A 156 -0.45 -5.89 -9.89
C ARG A 156 -0.07 -4.41 -9.91
N ILE A 157 0.72 -4.03 -10.91
CA ILE A 157 0.90 -2.64 -11.31
C ILE A 157 -0.42 -2.21 -11.91
N TRP A 158 -1.04 -1.17 -11.37
CA TRP A 158 -2.36 -0.73 -11.82
C TRP A 158 -2.29 0.63 -12.48
N ASN A 159 -2.87 0.74 -13.67
CA ASN A 159 -3.29 2.04 -14.21
C ASN A 159 -4.68 2.43 -13.67
N GLU A 160 -5.02 3.71 -13.76
CA GLU A 160 -6.28 4.27 -13.24
C GLU A 160 -7.53 3.49 -13.71
N ASN A 161 -7.56 3.04 -14.96
CA ASN A 161 -8.69 2.29 -15.52
C ASN A 161 -8.86 0.92 -14.85
N GLN A 162 -7.78 0.27 -14.47
CA GLN A 162 -7.84 -1.03 -13.81
C GLN A 162 -8.25 -0.91 -12.33
N VAL A 163 -7.76 0.11 -11.61
CA VAL A 163 -8.23 0.40 -10.23
C VAL A 163 -9.74 0.71 -10.23
N ARG A 164 -10.20 1.52 -11.20
CA ARG A 164 -11.64 1.82 -11.39
C ARG A 164 -12.47 0.56 -11.65
N LYS A 165 -12.00 -0.34 -12.51
CA LYS A 165 -12.70 -1.58 -12.87
C LYS A 165 -12.86 -2.50 -11.65
N ILE A 166 -11.79 -2.67 -10.86
CA ILE A 166 -11.82 -3.57 -9.70
C ILE A 166 -12.60 -2.98 -8.55
N ALA A 167 -12.41 -1.71 -8.21
CA ALA A 167 -13.17 -1.09 -7.11
C ALA A 167 -14.68 -1.00 -7.41
N ARG A 168 -15.09 -1.05 -8.69
CA ARG A 168 -16.50 -1.21 -9.11
C ARG A 168 -16.96 -2.66 -9.06
N ASN A 169 -16.13 -3.60 -9.50
CA ASN A 169 -16.51 -5.00 -9.68
C ASN A 169 -16.28 -5.90 -8.46
N THR A 170 -15.40 -5.54 -7.50
CA THR A 170 -15.12 -6.34 -6.30
C THR A 170 -16.36 -6.58 -5.45
N PHE A 171 -17.35 -5.68 -5.51
CA PHE A 171 -18.63 -5.87 -4.84
C PHE A 171 -19.61 -6.77 -5.62
N GLN A 172 -19.57 -6.76 -6.96
CA GLN A 172 -20.53 -7.47 -7.83
C GLN A 172 -20.06 -8.87 -8.27
N GLU A 173 -18.80 -9.04 -8.66
CA GLU A 173 -18.26 -10.32 -9.12
C GLU A 173 -18.13 -11.31 -7.95
N TRP A 174 -17.80 -10.83 -6.74
CA TRP A 174 -17.68 -11.68 -5.56
C TRP A 174 -19.05 -12.28 -5.14
N TRP A 175 -20.12 -11.48 -5.19
CA TRP A 175 -21.48 -11.97 -4.95
C TRP A 175 -21.95 -12.96 -6.03
N THR A 176 -21.46 -12.83 -7.26
CA THR A 176 -21.82 -13.72 -8.38
C THR A 176 -21.11 -15.08 -8.26
N ILE A 177 -19.84 -15.09 -7.83
CA ILE A 177 -19.06 -16.32 -7.62
C ILE A 177 -19.55 -17.13 -6.41
N HIS A 178 -20.24 -16.50 -5.46
CA HIS A 178 -20.67 -17.13 -4.20
C HIS A 178 -22.17 -17.51 -4.15
N LYS A 179 -22.92 -17.42 -5.27
CA LYS A 179 -24.30 -17.92 -5.33
C LYS A 179 -24.41 -19.45 -5.30
N ASP A 180 -23.34 -20.15 -5.70
CA ASP A 180 -23.34 -21.61 -5.84
C ASP A 180 -22.72 -22.36 -4.65
N TRP A 181 -22.45 -21.66 -3.53
CA TRP A 181 -21.88 -22.24 -2.30
C TRP A 181 -22.91 -22.26 -1.15
N ARG A 182 -24.15 -22.68 -1.44
CA ARG A 182 -25.14 -23.10 -0.45
C ARG A 182 -25.18 -24.62 -0.35
#